data_AF-A0A7W6USZ8-F1
#
_entry.id   AF-A0A7W6USZ8-F1
#
_cell.length_a   1.000
_cell.length_b   1.000
_cell.length_c   1.000
_cell.angle_alpha   90.00
_cell.angle_beta   90.00
_cell.angle_gamma   90.00
#
_symmetry.space_group_name_H-M   'P 1'
#
loop_
_entity.id
_entity.type
_entity.pdbx_description
1 polymer ?
#
loop_
_entity_poly.entity_id
_entity_poly.type
_entity_poly.pdbx_seq_one_letter_code
_entity_poly.pdbx_strand_id
1 'polypeptide(L)'
;MEKHIIKADGNGAIDVNGQVSPVAYTVSLKQGKGRFYEVDIRLMAPRDWLLERGFERDAVLVSQSGARIPVYHDGGGRHDDGRLDPADTISIELTARDDSCTSQVDLMRKYPEFDSADA
;
A
#
# COMPACT_ATOMS: atom_id res chain seq x y z
N MET A 1 14.27 19.99 -10.65
CA MET A 1 13.19 19.35 -11.42
C MET A 1 12.29 18.68 -10.40
N GLU A 2 11.11 19.26 -10.22
CA GLU A 2 10.16 18.89 -9.17
C GLU A 2 9.70 17.44 -9.37
N LYS A 3 10.04 16.58 -8.42
CA LYS A 3 9.42 15.27 -8.31
C LYS A 3 8.05 15.52 -7.71
N HIS A 4 7.03 15.65 -8.56
CA HIS A 4 5.67 15.79 -8.10
C HIS A 4 5.24 14.43 -7.54
N ILE A 5 5.18 14.34 -6.21
CA ILE A 5 4.72 13.15 -5.50
C ILE A 5 3.29 13.45 -5.06
N ILE A 6 2.31 12.85 -5.73
CA ILE A 6 0.91 12.95 -5.30
C ILE A 6 0.70 11.86 -4.27
N LYS A 7 0.16 12.22 -3.10
CA LYS A 7 -0.26 11.27 -2.08
C LYS A 7 -1.77 11.36 -1.97
N ALA A 8 -2.44 10.22 -2.02
CA ALA A 8 -3.86 10.09 -1.78
C ALA A 8 -4.07 9.12 -0.61
N ASP A 9 -4.82 9.56 0.39
CA ASP A 9 -5.21 8.71 1.50
C ASP A 9 -6.52 8.01 1.14
N GLY A 10 -6.51 6.69 1.20
CA GLY A 10 -7.64 5.81 0.93
C GLY A 10 -8.00 4.99 2.15
N ASN A 11 -9.27 4.61 2.25
CA ASN A 11 -9.73 3.64 3.23
C ASN A 11 -10.00 2.32 2.52
N GLY A 12 -9.44 1.23 3.04
CA GLY A 12 -9.58 -0.11 2.49
C GLY A 12 -9.81 -1.14 3.59
N ALA A 13 -9.74 -2.40 3.22
CA ALA A 13 -9.74 -3.51 4.15
C ALA A 13 -8.58 -4.43 3.84
N ILE A 14 -7.81 -4.84 4.84
CA ILE A 14 -6.78 -5.86 4.68
C ILE A 14 -7.40 -7.24 4.91
N ASP A 15 -7.23 -8.12 3.93
CA ASP A 15 -7.63 -9.52 3.95
C ASP A 15 -6.42 -10.40 4.30
N VAL A 16 -6.50 -11.08 5.45
CA VAL A 16 -5.50 -12.05 5.93
C VAL A 16 -6.21 -13.35 6.23
N ASN A 17 -5.83 -14.43 5.54
CA ASN A 17 -6.46 -15.75 5.70
C ASN A 17 -8.01 -15.74 5.59
N GLY A 18 -8.58 -14.86 4.75
CA GLY A 18 -10.03 -14.70 4.58
C GLY A 18 -10.72 -13.83 5.64
N GLN A 19 -9.96 -13.21 6.54
CA GLN A 19 -10.47 -12.23 7.50
C GLN A 19 -10.10 -10.83 7.04
N VAL A 20 -11.13 -10.01 6.85
CA VAL A 20 -11.00 -8.61 6.43
C VAL A 20 -11.09 -7.67 7.61
N SER A 21 -10.17 -6.71 7.69
CA SER A 21 -10.20 -5.63 8.68
C SER A 21 -10.02 -4.26 8.04
N PRO A 22 -10.81 -3.25 8.43
CA PRO A 22 -10.69 -1.91 7.88
C PRO A 22 -9.35 -1.29 8.25
N VAL A 23 -8.64 -0.77 7.25
CA VAL A 23 -7.32 -0.12 7.39
C VAL A 23 -7.26 1.12 6.52
N ALA A 24 -6.51 2.13 6.98
CA ALA A 24 -6.14 3.26 6.14
C ALA A 24 -4.89 2.90 5.33
N TYR A 25 -4.89 3.28 4.06
CA TYR A 25 -3.74 3.16 3.17
C TYR A 25 -3.47 4.51 2.50
N THR A 26 -2.22 4.76 2.16
CA THR A 26 -1.80 5.93 1.40
C THR A 26 -1.20 5.44 0.10
N VAL A 27 -1.71 5.96 -1.02
CA VAL A 27 -1.15 5.73 -2.35
C VAL A 27 -0.28 6.92 -2.73
N SER A 28 0.98 6.65 -3.04
CA SER A 28 1.96 7.64 -3.48
C SER A 28 2.27 7.44 -4.95
N LEU A 29 1.86 8.37 -5.79
CA LEU A 29 2.25 8.44 -7.19
C LEU A 29 3.57 9.20 -7.32
N LYS A 30 4.58 8.55 -7.88
CA LYS A 30 5.84 9.18 -8.26
C LYS A 30 5.93 9.22 -9.79
N GLN A 31 6.00 10.41 -10.37
CA GLN A 31 6.28 10.55 -11.79
C GLN A 31 7.78 10.30 -12.03
N GLY A 32 8.10 9.18 -12.68
CA GLY A 32 9.46 8.82 -13.07
C GLY A 32 9.97 9.65 -14.27
N LYS A 33 11.22 9.43 -14.69
CA LYS A 33 11.73 10.04 -15.93
C LYS A 33 11.03 9.40 -17.14
N GLY A 34 10.02 10.09 -17.71
CA GLY A 34 9.32 9.68 -18.94
C GLY A 34 7.80 9.63 -18.77
N ARG A 35 7.15 8.63 -19.39
CA ARG A 35 5.71 8.35 -19.27
C ARG A 35 5.40 7.24 -18.23
N PHE A 36 6.36 6.94 -17.36
CA PHE A 36 6.21 5.89 -16.35
C PHE A 36 5.78 6.51 -15.04
N TYR A 37 4.63 6.08 -14.54
CA TYR A 37 4.15 6.42 -13.22
C TYR A 37 4.46 5.25 -12.29
N GLU A 38 5.19 5.54 -11.22
CA GLU A 38 5.47 4.57 -10.16
C GLU A 38 4.39 4.76 -9.09
N VAL A 39 3.57 3.73 -8.86
CA VAL A 39 2.57 3.72 -7.81
C VAL A 39 3.11 2.93 -6.63
N ASP A 40 3.23 3.58 -5.49
CA ASP A 40 3.67 2.98 -4.23
C ASP A 40 2.48 3.04 -3.26
N ILE A 41 1.94 1.89 -2.90
CA ILE A 41 0.86 1.82 -1.90
C ILE A 41 1.48 1.39 -0.59
N ARG A 42 1.16 2.14 0.46
CA ARG A 42 1.56 1.85 1.83
C ARG A 42 0.34 1.82 2.70
N LEU A 43 0.28 0.92 3.66
CA LEU A 43 -0.80 0.92 4.64
C LEU A 43 -0.25 0.58 6.02
N MET A 44 -0.93 1.09 7.04
CA MET A 44 -0.61 0.82 8.42
C MET A 44 -1.66 -0.15 8.97
N ALA A 45 -1.27 -1.40 9.17
CA ALA A 45 -2.12 -2.41 9.78
C ALA A 45 -1.68 -2.65 11.23
N PRO A 46 -2.61 -2.82 12.18
CA PRO A 46 -2.26 -3.14 13.55
C PRO A 46 -1.52 -4.48 13.59
N ARG A 47 -0.31 -4.48 14.15
CA ARG A 47 0.55 -5.67 14.22
C ARG A 47 -0.14 -6.80 14.97
N ASP A 48 -0.76 -6.47 16.09
CA ASP A 48 -1.46 -7.42 16.95
C ASP A 48 -2.53 -8.16 16.15
N TRP A 49 -3.34 -7.43 15.38
CA TRP A 49 -4.36 -8.01 14.51
C TRP A 49 -3.74 -8.92 13.43
N LEU A 50 -2.66 -8.49 12.78
CA LEU A 50 -1.96 -9.32 11.78
C LEU A 50 -1.46 -10.63 12.41
N LEU A 51 -0.79 -10.55 13.56
CA LEU A 51 -0.27 -11.71 14.28
C LEU A 51 -1.39 -12.64 14.78
N GLU A 52 -2.47 -12.07 15.33
CA GLU A 52 -3.66 -12.82 15.75
C GLU A 52 -4.32 -13.56 14.58
N ARG A 53 -4.24 -13.00 13.35
CA ARG A 53 -4.82 -13.61 12.14
C ARG A 53 -3.86 -14.60 11.46
N GLY A 54 -2.66 -14.78 11.98
CA GLY A 54 -1.64 -15.63 11.37
C GLY A 54 -1.06 -15.03 10.09
N PHE A 55 -0.92 -13.72 10.02
CA PHE A 55 -0.16 -13.05 8.95
C PHE A 55 1.28 -13.57 8.94
N GLU A 56 1.70 -14.17 7.83
CA GLU A 56 3.07 -14.68 7.68
C GLU A 56 4.02 -13.63 7.12
N ARG A 57 3.68 -13.03 5.98
CA ARG A 57 4.53 -12.05 5.26
C ARG A 57 3.78 -11.27 4.17
N ASP A 58 2.73 -11.87 3.62
CA ASP A 58 1.88 -11.31 2.58
C ASP A 58 0.42 -11.28 3.03
N ALA A 59 -0.30 -10.29 2.53
CA ALA A 59 -1.73 -10.07 2.72
C ALA A 59 -2.33 -9.46 1.46
N VAL A 60 -3.65 -9.30 1.44
CA VAL A 60 -4.34 -8.67 0.33
C VAL A 60 -5.02 -7.41 0.83
N LEU A 61 -4.58 -6.24 0.36
CA LEU A 61 -5.35 -5.00 0.54
C LEU A 61 -6.51 -5.00 -0.45
N VAL A 62 -7.72 -4.88 0.07
CA VAL A 62 -8.93 -4.61 -0.68
C VAL A 62 -9.18 -3.10 -0.62
N SER A 63 -8.99 -2.41 -1.74
CA SER A 63 -9.32 -0.98 -1.83
C SER A 63 -10.84 -0.75 -1.72
N GLN A 64 -11.26 0.49 -1.48
CA GLN A 64 -12.69 0.85 -1.46
C GLN A 64 -13.41 0.47 -2.77
N SER A 65 -12.69 0.52 -3.89
CA SER A 65 -13.17 0.13 -5.21
C SER A 65 -13.34 -1.40 -5.38
N GLY A 66 -12.92 -2.20 -4.40
CA GLY A 66 -12.90 -3.66 -4.45
C GLY A 66 -11.67 -4.23 -5.17
N ALA A 67 -10.66 -3.40 -5.49
CA ALA A 67 -9.43 -3.90 -6.08
C ALA A 67 -8.64 -4.69 -5.04
N ARG A 68 -8.25 -5.93 -5.38
CA ARG A 68 -7.45 -6.80 -4.51
C ARG A 68 -5.99 -6.64 -4.88
N ILE A 69 -5.24 -6.02 -3.99
CA ILE A 69 -3.86 -5.62 -4.19
C ILE A 69 -3.01 -6.45 -3.23
N PRO A 70 -2.13 -7.32 -3.73
CA PRO A 70 -1.22 -8.07 -2.87
C PRO A 70 -0.23 -7.10 -2.22
N VAL A 71 -0.25 -7.08 -0.89
CA VAL A 71 0.64 -6.28 -0.05
C VAL A 71 1.55 -7.23 0.72
N TYR A 72 2.79 -6.82 0.91
CA TYR A 72 3.76 -7.58 1.67
C TYR A 72 4.44 -6.67 2.66
N HIS A 73 4.96 -7.26 3.71
CA HIS A 73 5.85 -6.55 4.60
C HIS A 73 7.22 -6.44 3.93
N ASP A 74 7.49 -5.30 3.27
CA ASP A 74 8.84 -4.92 2.87
C ASP A 74 9.56 -4.47 4.14
N GLY A 75 10.13 -5.43 4.88
CA GLY A 75 10.97 -5.14 6.04
C GLY A 75 12.05 -4.14 5.61
N GLY A 76 11.97 -2.90 6.10
CA GLY A 76 12.65 -1.75 5.55
C GLY A 76 14.12 -2.02 5.23
N GLY A 77 14.45 -1.96 3.93
CA GLY A 77 15.77 -1.69 3.36
C GLY A 77 17.01 -2.28 4.05
N ARG A 78 17.60 -3.31 3.43
CA ARG A 78 19.05 -3.59 3.38
C ARG A 78 19.87 -3.23 4.64
N HIS A 79 19.49 -3.70 5.82
CA HIS A 79 20.44 -3.98 6.92
C HIS A 79 19.80 -4.65 8.15
N ASP A 80 18.51 -4.97 8.10
CA ASP A 80 17.85 -5.75 9.15
C ASP A 80 17.10 -6.94 8.54
N ASP A 81 17.16 -8.06 9.25
CA ASP A 81 16.88 -9.43 8.80
C ASP A 81 15.39 -9.73 8.53
N GLY A 82 14.64 -8.78 7.96
CA GLY A 82 13.25 -8.98 7.49
C GLY A 82 12.27 -9.51 8.54
N ARG A 83 12.65 -9.46 9.81
CA ARG A 83 11.88 -9.99 10.92
C ARG A 83 11.11 -8.84 11.53
N LEU A 84 9.79 -9.02 11.65
CA LEU A 84 8.91 -8.13 12.40
C LEU A 84 9.47 -8.04 13.83
N ASP A 85 10.25 -6.99 14.11
CA ASP A 85 10.82 -6.84 15.44
C ASP A 85 9.67 -6.53 16.40
N PRO A 86 9.52 -7.33 17.48
CA PRO A 86 8.40 -7.19 18.37
C PRO A 86 8.43 -5.88 19.19
N ALA A 87 9.53 -5.14 19.18
CA ALA A 87 9.74 -3.97 20.02
C ALA A 87 9.44 -2.62 19.34
N ASP A 88 9.43 -2.54 18.01
CA ASP A 88 9.59 -1.22 17.37
C ASP A 88 8.29 -0.54 16.90
N THR A 89 7.18 -1.24 16.67
CA THR A 89 5.93 -0.55 16.24
C THR A 89 4.64 -1.33 16.52
N ILE A 90 3.63 -0.62 17.06
CA ILE A 90 2.25 -1.12 17.27
C ILE A 90 1.55 -1.39 15.92
N SER A 91 2.02 -0.76 14.85
CA SER A 91 1.51 -0.88 13.49
C SER A 91 2.59 -1.38 12.54
N ILE A 92 2.27 -2.36 11.69
CA ILE A 92 3.14 -2.83 10.61
C ILE A 92 2.85 -2.02 9.35
N GLU A 93 3.91 -1.52 8.73
CA GLU A 93 3.85 -0.99 7.37
C GLU A 93 3.85 -2.16 6.38
N LEU A 94 2.80 -2.22 5.55
CA LEU A 94 2.70 -3.14 4.43
C LEU A 94 2.69 -2.33 3.14
N THR A 95 3.44 -2.81 2.16
CA THR A 95 3.59 -2.16 0.87
C THR A 95 3.10 -3.07 -0.25
N ALA A 96 2.41 -2.49 -1.24
CA ALA A 96 2.11 -3.23 -2.45
C ALA A 96 3.31 -3.21 -3.39
N ARG A 97 3.43 -4.26 -4.22
CA ARG A 97 4.41 -4.26 -5.30
C ARG A 97 4.16 -3.05 -6.20
N ASP A 98 5.23 -2.41 -6.65
CA ASP A 98 5.16 -1.30 -7.59
C ASP A 98 4.35 -1.74 -8.83
N ASP A 99 3.17 -1.14 -9.01
CA ASP A 99 2.44 -1.26 -10.26
C ASP A 99 2.96 -0.13 -11.14
N SER A 100 3.81 -0.47 -12.11
CA SER A 100 4.32 0.49 -13.07
C SER A 100 3.22 0.77 -14.09
N CYS A 101 2.48 1.85 -13.87
CA CYS A 101 1.42 2.24 -14.79
C CYS A 101 2.00 3.15 -15.88
N THR A 102 1.78 2.81 -17.15
CA THR A 102 2.29 3.59 -18.29
C THR A 102 1.32 4.69 -18.74
N SER A 103 0.14 4.80 -18.11
CA SER A 103 -0.87 5.80 -18.43
C SER A 103 -1.63 6.30 -17.21
N GLN A 104 -1.82 7.61 -17.15
CA GLN A 104 -2.61 8.28 -16.11
C GLN A 104 -4.08 7.83 -16.15
N VAL A 105 -4.63 7.50 -17.31
CA VAL A 105 -6.01 7.01 -17.44
C VAL A 105 -6.18 5.64 -16.77
N ASP A 106 -5.24 4.72 -16.95
CA ASP A 106 -5.24 3.43 -16.27
C ASP A 106 -5.02 3.60 -14.77
N LEU A 107 -4.19 4.57 -14.37
CA LEU A 107 -4.01 4.96 -12.98
C LEU A 107 -5.33 5.45 -12.37
N MET A 108 -5.98 6.46 -12.94
CA MET A 108 -7.23 7.03 -12.43
C MET A 108 -8.37 6.01 -12.44
N ARG A 109 -8.34 5.03 -13.36
CA ARG A 109 -9.30 3.93 -13.40
C ARG A 109 -9.06 2.88 -12.31
N LYS A 110 -7.79 2.57 -11.99
CA LYS A 110 -7.43 1.65 -10.90
C LYS A 110 -7.55 2.31 -9.52
N TYR A 111 -7.20 3.59 -9.47
CA TYR A 111 -7.08 4.41 -8.26
C TYR A 111 -7.88 5.71 -8.42
N PRO A 112 -9.22 5.65 -8.40
CA PRO A 112 -10.06 6.84 -8.48
C PRO A 112 -9.83 7.80 -7.30
N GLU A 113 -9.20 7.36 -6.20
CA GLU A 113 -8.81 8.25 -5.10
C GLU A 113 -7.85 9.38 -5.52
N PHE A 114 -7.09 9.22 -6.62
CA PHE A 114 -6.27 10.31 -7.16
C PHE A 114 -7.06 11.35 -7.95
N ASP A 115 -8.23 11.00 -8.48
CA ASP A 115 -9.11 11.93 -9.21
C ASP A 115 -9.80 12.89 -8.24
N SER A 116 -10.09 12.43 -7.02
CA SER A 116 -10.81 13.20 -6.01
C SER A 116 -9.94 14.16 -5.18
N ALA A 117 -8.63 14.24 -5.44
CA ALA A 117 -7.68 15.10 -4.74
C ALA A 117 -7.55 16.52 -5.34
N ASP A 118 -8.42 16.90 -6.27
CA ASP A 118 -8.53 18.26 -6.84
C ASP A 118 -9.93 18.83 -6.55
N ALA A 119 -10.03 19.56 -5.43
CA ALA A 119 -11.07 20.57 -5.19
C ALA A 119 -10.52 21.69 -4.29
#